data_AF-A0A832UF29-F1
#
_entry.id   AF-A0A832UF29-F1
#
_cell.length_a   1.000
_cell.length_b   1.000
_cell.length_c   1.000
_cell.angle_alpha   90.00
_cell.angle_beta   90.00
_cell.angle_gamma   90.00
#
_symmetry.space_group_name_H-M   'P 1'
#
loop_
_entity.id
_entity.type
_entity.pdbx_description
1 polymer ?
#
loop_
_entity_poly.entity_id
_entity_poly.type
_entity_poly.pdbx_seq_one_letter_code
_entity_poly.pdbx_strand_id
1 'polypeptide(L)'
;EFDKNRGKKEEAQLELEKIFFEASRPKQKLSNLLKAAQIVYDPTNSFRDNNYYGGGHLFLIMKNSIWYVMNNGREEDNWEINNIEIEEAGGAIGFKIPYDEHVHDLIKIVTEENEYSGDTYKEPEFNNNGGSCGI
;
A
#
# COMPACT_ATOMS: atom_id res chain seq x y z
N GLU A 1 22.02 18.94 -7.25
CA GLU A 1 21.96 17.69 -8.04
C GLU A 1 20.72 16.90 -7.58
N PHE A 2 19.52 17.32 -8.02
CA PHE A 2 18.23 16.84 -7.48
C PHE A 2 17.42 16.00 -8.49
N ASP A 3 17.86 15.87 -9.75
CA ASP A 3 16.98 15.41 -10.83
C ASP A 3 17.19 13.99 -11.33
N LYS A 4 18.38 13.38 -11.17
CA LYS A 4 18.66 12.07 -11.79
C LYS A 4 17.90 10.91 -11.14
N ASN A 5 17.67 10.97 -9.84
CA ASN A 5 16.94 9.91 -9.13
C ASN A 5 15.42 10.05 -9.32
N ARG A 6 14.92 11.27 -9.51
CA ARG A 6 13.49 11.51 -9.76
C ARG A 6 13.05 10.91 -11.10
N GLY A 7 13.81 11.16 -12.17
CA GLY A 7 13.48 10.61 -13.50
C GLY A 7 13.44 9.08 -13.51
N LYS A 8 14.38 8.42 -12.84
CA LYS A 8 14.39 6.96 -12.72
C LYS A 8 13.19 6.41 -11.94
N LYS A 9 12.76 7.11 -10.88
CA LYS A 9 11.56 6.72 -10.12
C LYS A 9 10.30 6.91 -10.94
N GLU A 10 10.19 8.00 -11.68
CA GLU A 10 9.05 8.27 -12.57
C GLU A 10 8.96 7.22 -13.68
N GLU A 11 10.08 6.87 -14.31
CA GLU A 11 10.14 5.80 -15.32
C GLU A 11 9.74 4.44 -14.73
N ALA A 12 10.28 4.08 -13.56
CA ALA A 12 9.94 2.83 -12.88
C ALA A 12 8.46 2.77 -12.49
N GLN A 13 7.91 3.88 -11.98
CA GLN A 13 6.50 3.99 -11.61
C GLN A 13 5.58 3.77 -12.83
N LEU A 14 5.88 4.42 -13.96
CA LEU A 14 5.12 4.27 -15.20
C LEU A 14 5.16 2.84 -15.75
N GLU A 15 6.29 2.16 -15.59
CA GLU A 15 6.42 0.77 -16.00
C GLU A 15 5.62 -0.17 -15.09
N LEU A 16 5.70 0.01 -13.77
CA LEU A 16 4.89 -0.74 -12.81
C LEU A 16 3.40 -0.56 -13.08
N GLU A 17 2.94 0.66 -13.34
CA GLU A 17 1.54 0.93 -13.66
C GLU A 17 1.07 0.16 -14.89
N LYS A 18 1.87 0.11 -15.96
CA LYS A 18 1.53 -0.68 -17.16
C LYS A 18 1.44 -2.17 -16.86
N ILE A 19 2.39 -2.70 -16.11
CA ILE A 19 2.44 -4.12 -15.75
C ILE A 19 1.23 -4.51 -14.89
N PHE A 20 0.92 -3.71 -13.86
CA PHE A 20 -0.21 -3.99 -12.97
C PHE A 20 -1.56 -3.70 -13.60
N PHE A 21 -1.65 -2.79 -14.58
CA PHE A 21 -2.89 -2.50 -15.29
C PHE A 21 -3.45 -3.74 -16.02
N GLU A 22 -2.58 -4.58 -16.58
CA GLU A 22 -2.96 -5.82 -17.26
C GLU A 22 -3.05 -7.03 -16.31
N ALA A 23 -2.73 -6.84 -15.02
CA ALA A 23 -2.62 -7.92 -14.07
C ALA A 23 -3.97 -8.51 -13.63
N SER A 24 -3.91 -9.74 -13.15
CA SER A 24 -5.08 -10.43 -12.59
C SER A 24 -5.51 -9.81 -11.25
N ARG A 25 -6.82 -9.78 -10.98
CA ARG A 25 -7.40 -9.27 -9.72
C ARG A 25 -8.15 -10.34 -8.93
N PRO A 26 -7.47 -11.39 -8.44
CA PRO A 26 -8.10 -12.44 -7.66
C PRO A 26 -8.56 -11.91 -6.28
N LYS A 27 -9.68 -12.43 -5.78
CA LYS A 27 -10.20 -12.07 -4.46
C LYS A 27 -9.33 -12.62 -3.35
N GLN A 28 -9.00 -11.80 -2.34
CA GLN A 28 -8.22 -12.23 -1.18
C GLN A 28 -8.43 -11.33 0.04
N LYS A 29 -7.95 -11.74 1.22
CA LYS A 29 -7.89 -10.90 2.42
C LYS A 29 -6.51 -10.30 2.61
N LEU A 30 -6.41 -9.01 2.95
CA LEU A 30 -5.13 -8.35 3.19
C LEU A 30 -4.34 -9.01 4.32
N SER A 31 -5.02 -9.41 5.39
CA SER A 31 -4.40 -10.12 6.53
C SER A 31 -3.72 -11.44 6.11
N ASN A 32 -4.28 -12.15 5.12
CA ASN A 32 -3.65 -13.36 4.57
C ASN A 32 -2.46 -13.03 3.68
N LEU A 33 -2.57 -11.96 2.87
CA LEU A 33 -1.48 -11.50 2.01
C LEU A 33 -0.26 -11.08 2.84
N LEU A 34 -0.46 -10.29 3.89
CA LEU A 34 0.61 -9.84 4.80
C LEU A 34 1.30 -11.00 5.50
N LYS A 35 0.57 -12.04 5.93
CA LYS A 35 1.15 -13.24 6.55
C LYS A 35 1.97 -14.09 5.58
N ALA A 36 1.61 -14.09 4.31
CA ALA A 36 2.26 -14.89 3.28
C ALA A 36 3.42 -14.15 2.57
N ALA A 37 3.45 -12.83 2.68
CA ALA A 37 4.50 -12.00 2.12
C ALA A 37 5.83 -12.28 2.81
N GLN A 38 6.91 -12.33 2.02
CA GLN A 38 8.27 -12.38 2.52
C GLN A 38 8.76 -10.98 2.84
N ILE A 39 8.40 -10.02 2.00
CA ILE A 39 8.73 -8.60 2.14
C ILE A 39 7.49 -7.81 1.78
N VAL A 40 7.24 -6.73 2.52
CA VAL A 40 6.18 -5.78 2.23
C VAL A 40 6.84 -4.41 2.12
N TYR A 41 6.65 -3.72 1.01
CA TYR A 41 7.11 -2.34 0.84
C TYR A 41 5.94 -1.38 0.90
N ASP A 42 6.13 -0.26 1.61
CA ASP A 42 5.17 0.84 1.67
C ASP A 42 5.84 2.10 1.09
N PRO A 43 5.63 2.40 -0.21
CA PRO A 43 6.24 3.57 -0.82
C PRO A 43 5.81 4.83 -0.06
N THR A 44 6.80 5.59 0.43
CA THR A 44 6.60 6.84 1.18
C THR A 44 5.72 6.73 2.44
N ASN A 45 5.59 5.54 3.03
CA ASN A 45 4.68 5.27 4.17
C ASN A 45 3.21 5.61 3.83
N SER A 46 2.85 5.52 2.55
CA SER A 46 1.53 5.89 2.06
C SER A 46 0.41 5.08 2.71
N PHE A 47 0.60 3.77 2.89
CA PHE A 47 -0.40 2.91 3.52
C PHE A 47 -0.43 3.14 5.02
N ARG A 48 0.73 3.21 5.68
CA ARG A 48 0.84 3.55 7.10
C ARG A 48 0.07 4.82 7.45
N ASP A 49 0.23 5.88 6.66
CA ASP A 49 -0.28 7.22 6.98
C ASP A 49 -1.71 7.44 6.47
N ASN A 50 -2.12 6.78 5.37
CA ASN A 50 -3.41 7.04 4.72
C ASN A 50 -4.43 5.90 4.83
N ASN A 51 -4.07 4.74 5.40
CA ASN A 51 -5.00 3.61 5.48
C ASN A 51 -6.27 3.95 6.26
N TYR A 52 -6.18 4.79 7.28
CA TYR A 52 -7.35 5.29 8.02
C TYR A 52 -8.30 6.10 7.14
N TYR A 53 -7.76 6.86 6.19
CA TYR A 53 -8.53 7.62 5.20
C TYR A 53 -8.79 6.81 3.93
N GLY A 54 -8.77 5.49 3.98
CA GLY A 54 -9.04 4.62 2.84
C GLY A 54 -8.05 4.73 1.66
N GLY A 55 -6.87 5.33 1.88
CA GLY A 55 -5.85 5.54 0.86
C GLY A 55 -4.53 4.82 1.14
N GLY A 56 -3.59 4.94 0.20
CA GLY A 56 -2.26 4.36 0.31
C GLY A 56 -2.08 3.05 -0.45
N HIS A 57 -0.83 2.62 -0.58
CA HIS A 57 -0.45 1.51 -1.45
C HIS A 57 0.59 0.61 -0.78
N LEU A 58 0.56 -0.68 -1.10
CA LEU A 58 1.53 -1.67 -0.64
C LEU A 58 2.01 -2.53 -1.81
N PHE A 59 3.28 -2.88 -1.81
CA PHE A 59 3.82 -3.96 -2.62
C PHE A 59 4.15 -5.14 -1.73
N LEU A 60 3.58 -6.31 -2.00
CA LEU A 60 3.88 -7.53 -1.26
C LEU A 60 4.63 -8.51 -2.16
N ILE A 61 5.85 -8.83 -1.74
CA ILE A 61 6.71 -9.79 -2.42
C ILE A 61 6.48 -11.15 -1.79
N MET A 62 5.95 -12.08 -2.57
CA MET A 62 5.81 -13.48 -2.18
C MET A 62 6.82 -14.34 -2.94
N LYS A 63 7.00 -15.59 -2.49
CA LYS A 63 7.93 -16.55 -3.11
C LYS A 63 7.74 -16.71 -4.62
N ASN A 64 6.50 -16.72 -5.11
CA ASN A 64 6.16 -17.01 -6.51
C ASN A 64 5.28 -15.92 -7.17
N SER A 65 4.95 -14.84 -6.46
CA SER A 65 4.08 -13.79 -6.99
C SER A 65 4.38 -12.44 -6.35
N ILE A 66 4.07 -11.37 -7.07
CA ILE A 66 4.09 -10.01 -6.54
C ILE A 66 2.66 -9.50 -6.51
N TRP A 67 2.30 -8.85 -5.42
CA TRP A 67 1.03 -8.17 -5.26
C TRP A 67 1.23 -6.68 -5.12
N TYR A 68 0.40 -5.92 -5.83
CA TYR A 68 0.23 -4.48 -5.61
C TYR A 68 -1.16 -4.26 -5.04
N VAL A 69 -1.24 -3.67 -3.85
CA VAL A 69 -2.49 -3.40 -3.15
C VAL A 69 -2.66 -1.90 -3.05
N MET A 70 -3.79 -1.41 -3.53
CA MET A 70 -4.20 -0.02 -3.44
C MET A 70 -5.44 0.07 -2.57
N ASN A 71 -5.34 0.78 -1.45
CA ASN A 71 -6.49 1.01 -0.60
C ASN A 71 -7.53 1.86 -1.35
N ASN A 72 -8.79 1.45 -1.23
CA ASN A 72 -9.93 2.05 -1.93
C ASN A 72 -11.15 1.98 -0.99
N GLY A 73 -10.92 2.39 0.24
CA GLY A 73 -11.84 2.25 1.37
C GLY A 73 -12.51 3.57 1.77
N ARG A 74 -12.36 4.64 0.98
CA ARG A 74 -13.03 5.93 1.27
C ARG A 74 -14.52 5.82 1.08
N GLU A 75 -15.28 6.70 1.73
CA GLU A 75 -16.74 6.72 1.61
C GLU A 75 -17.19 7.05 0.17
N GLU A 76 -16.43 7.88 -0.54
CA GLU A 76 -16.68 8.22 -1.93
C GLU A 76 -16.19 7.18 -2.96
N ASP A 77 -15.44 6.16 -2.52
CA ASP A 77 -14.87 5.16 -3.42
C ASP A 77 -15.93 4.15 -3.88
N ASN A 78 -15.77 3.64 -5.11
CA ASN A 78 -16.59 2.53 -5.57
C ASN A 78 -16.09 1.22 -4.93
N TRP A 79 -16.81 0.70 -3.94
CA TRP A 79 -16.42 -0.55 -3.28
C TRP A 79 -16.72 -1.81 -4.10
N GLU A 80 -17.51 -1.73 -5.18
CA GLU A 80 -17.83 -2.89 -6.03
C GLU A 80 -16.60 -3.45 -6.77
N ILE A 81 -15.58 -2.61 -6.98
CA ILE A 81 -14.33 -3.01 -7.64
C ILE A 81 -13.30 -3.58 -6.66
N ASN A 82 -13.57 -3.55 -5.36
CA ASN A 82 -12.67 -4.07 -4.34
C ASN A 82 -12.62 -5.60 -4.40
N ASN A 83 -11.41 -6.14 -4.54
CA ASN A 83 -11.14 -7.57 -4.51
C ASN A 83 -10.30 -7.99 -3.30
N ILE A 84 -9.73 -7.03 -2.56
CA ILE A 84 -9.02 -7.25 -1.32
C ILE A 84 -9.89 -6.81 -0.15
N GLU A 85 -10.19 -7.75 0.74
CA GLU A 85 -10.87 -7.47 2.00
C GLU A 85 -9.87 -6.93 3.02
N ILE A 86 -10.14 -5.73 3.54
CA ILE A 86 -9.46 -5.15 4.70
C ILE A 86 -10.46 -5.16 5.85
N GLU A 87 -10.04 -5.66 7.01
CA GLU A 87 -10.88 -5.63 8.21
C GLU A 87 -11.03 -4.16 8.64
N GLU A 88 -12.27 -3.70 8.86
CA GLU A 88 -12.62 -2.36 9.36
C GLU A 88 -12.39 -1.16 8.42
N ALA A 89 -11.80 -1.35 7.23
CA ALA A 89 -11.66 -0.32 6.20
C ALA A 89 -12.25 -0.83 4.88
N GLY A 90 -13.04 -0.02 4.15
CA GLY A 90 -13.95 -0.37 3.03
C GLY A 90 -13.43 -1.22 1.86
N GLY A 91 -12.19 -1.71 1.92
CA GLY A 91 -11.58 -2.68 1.03
C GLY A 91 -10.44 -2.07 0.21
N ALA A 92 -9.82 -2.91 -0.60
CA ALA A 92 -8.74 -2.51 -1.48
C ALA A 92 -8.81 -3.21 -2.83
N ILE A 93 -8.09 -2.66 -3.79
CA ILE A 93 -7.87 -3.25 -5.10
C ILE A 93 -6.51 -3.91 -5.10
N GLY A 94 -6.47 -5.20 -5.40
CA GLY A 94 -5.25 -6.00 -5.42
C GLY A 94 -4.96 -6.53 -6.81
N PHE A 95 -3.77 -6.25 -7.31
CA PHE A 95 -3.25 -6.73 -8.58
C PHE A 95 -2.19 -7.80 -8.31
N LYS A 96 -2.31 -8.93 -8.99
CA LYS A 96 -1.39 -10.07 -8.83
C LYS A 96 -0.72 -10.39 -10.16
N ILE A 97 0.60 -10.50 -10.11
CA ILE A 97 1.45 -11.01 -11.18
C ILE A 97 2.32 -12.17 -10.67
N PRO A 98 2.80 -13.05 -11.57
CA PRO A 98 3.89 -13.97 -11.25
C PRO A 98 5.12 -13.21 -10.75
N TYR A 99 5.93 -13.84 -9.90
CA TYR A 99 7.17 -13.21 -9.45
C TYR A 99 8.09 -12.97 -10.65
N ASP A 100 8.57 -11.75 -10.74
CA ASP A 100 9.49 -11.29 -11.77
C ASP A 100 10.57 -10.44 -11.09
N GLU A 101 11.83 -10.78 -11.35
CA GLU A 101 12.98 -10.12 -10.71
C GLU A 101 13.11 -8.65 -11.15
N HIS A 102 12.84 -8.36 -12.42
CA HIS A 102 12.85 -7.00 -12.95
C HIS A 102 11.78 -6.15 -12.28
N VAL A 103 10.56 -6.68 -12.13
CA VAL A 103 9.49 -5.98 -11.40
C VAL A 103 9.84 -5.74 -9.93
N HIS A 104 10.46 -6.71 -9.27
CA HIS A 104 10.91 -6.55 -7.88
C HIS A 104 11.97 -5.45 -7.75
N ASP A 105 12.92 -5.36 -8.68
CA ASP A 105 13.93 -4.30 -8.65
C ASP A 105 13.35 -2.91 -8.94
N LEU A 106 12.38 -2.80 -9.85
CA LEU A 106 11.60 -1.57 -10.03
C LEU A 106 10.90 -1.12 -8.74
N ILE A 107 10.31 -2.06 -8.01
CA ILE A 107 9.65 -1.77 -6.71
C ILE A 107 10.66 -1.24 -5.71
N LYS A 108 11.86 -1.83 -5.60
CA LYS A 108 12.92 -1.31 -4.69
C LYS A 108 13.33 0.12 -5.04
N ILE A 109 13.42 0.44 -6.34
CA ILE A 109 13.76 1.80 -6.81
C ILE A 109 12.69 2.81 -6.38
N VAL A 110 11.41 2.47 -6.56
CA VAL A 110 10.29 3.36 -6.22
C VAL A 110 10.13 3.51 -4.71
N THR A 111 10.33 2.43 -3.97
CA THR A 111 10.12 2.39 -2.52
C THR A 111 11.33 2.88 -1.72
N GLU A 112 12.48 3.07 -2.37
CA GLU A 112 13.77 3.33 -1.69
C GLU A 112 14.08 2.29 -0.60
N GLU A 113 13.66 1.03 -0.84
CA GLU A 113 13.74 -0.07 0.12
C GLU A 113 13.00 0.20 1.45
N ASN A 114 11.96 1.06 1.43
CA ASN A 114 11.11 1.31 2.58
C ASN A 114 10.19 0.12 2.87
N GLU A 115 10.69 -0.81 3.68
CA GLU A 115 9.95 -1.97 4.16
C GLU A 115 8.89 -1.56 5.20
N TYR A 116 7.68 -2.07 5.02
CA TYR A 116 6.55 -1.84 5.91
C TYR A 116 6.68 -2.68 7.19
N SER A 117 6.68 -2.02 8.35
CA SER A 117 6.82 -2.69 9.66
C SER A 117 5.52 -3.28 10.23
N GLY A 118 4.37 -3.06 9.59
CA GLY A 118 3.07 -3.51 10.11
C GLY A 118 2.36 -2.49 11.02
N ASP A 119 3.01 -1.37 11.33
CA ASP A 119 2.39 -0.31 12.13
C ASP A 119 1.61 0.63 11.20
N THR A 120 0.30 0.71 11.36
CA THR A 120 -0.50 1.84 10.85
C THR A 120 -0.35 3.01 11.80
N TYR A 121 -0.19 4.23 11.26
CA TYR A 121 -0.20 5.42 12.09
C TYR A 121 -1.59 5.54 12.71
N LYS A 122 -1.67 5.39 14.03
CA LYS A 122 -2.83 5.77 14.81
C LYS A 122 -2.62 7.23 15.17
N GLU A 123 -3.55 8.11 14.80
CA GLU A 123 -3.54 9.46 15.35
C GLU A 123 -3.41 9.35 16.88
N PRO A 124 -2.47 10.08 17.52
CA PRO A 124 -2.43 10.11 18.96
C PRO A 124 -3.82 10.60 19.40
N GLU A 125 -4.51 9.80 20.22
CA GLU A 125 -5.75 10.25 20.84
C GLU A 125 -5.44 11.57 21.54
N PHE A 126 -6.00 12.66 21.02
CA PHE A 126 -6.03 13.92 21.75
C PHE A 126 -6.87 13.63 22.99
N ASN A 127 -6.18 13.32 24.10
CA ASN A 127 -6.78 13.32 25.43
C ASN A 127 -7.32 14.73 25.65
N ASN A 128 -8.61 14.92 25.34
CA ASN A 128 -9.41 16.01 25.85
C ASN A 128 -9.55 15.80 27.36
N ASN A 129 -8.46 16.01 28.09
CA ASN A 129 -8.54 16.35 29.50
C ASN A 129 -9.13 17.75 29.52
N GLY A 130 -10.47 17.79 29.55
CA GLY A 130 -11.24 18.94 29.94
C GLY A 130 -10.69 19.42 31.28
N GLY A 131 -9.83 20.43 31.20
CA GLY A 131 -9.46 21.26 32.33
C GLY A 131 -10.71 22.00 32.73
N SER A 132 -11.47 21.42 33.66
CA SER A 132 -12.36 22.16 34.54
C SER A 132 -11.52 23.21 35.26
N CYS A 133 -11.43 24.41 34.70
CA CYS A 133 -11.05 25.59 35.46
C CYS A 133 -12.28 26.01 36.25
N GLY A 134 -12.50 25.33 37.37
CA GLY A 134 -13.15 25.94 38.52
C GLY A 134 -12.13 26.83 39.23
N ILE A 135 -12.44 28.13 39.28
CA ILE A 135 -12.45 29.02 40.44
C ILE A 135 -13.10 30.33 39.98
#